data_AF-A0A3C1YD91-F1
#
_entry.id   AF-A0A3C1YD91-F1
#
_cell.length_a   1.000
_cell.length_b   1.000
_cell.length_c   1.000
_cell.angle_alpha   90.00
_cell.angle_beta   90.00
_cell.angle_gamma   90.00
#
_symmetry.space_group_name_H-M   'P 1'
#
loop_
_entity.id
_entity.type
_entity.pdbx_description
1 polymer ?
#
loop_
_entity_poly.entity_id
_entity_poly.type
_entity_poly.pdbx_seq_one_letter_code
_entity_poly.pdbx_strand_id
1 'polypeptide(L)'
;MTKSKLEYIWLDGYKPTQNMRSKTKIVNNFSGKLEDCPMWSFDGSSTLQASGGSSDCLLKPVAIYPDPSRINGYLVMTEVLNADGSNHPSNARATIDDDDDDF
;
A
#
# COMPACT_ATOMS: atom_id res chain seq x y z
N MET A 1 5.86 17.29 19.08
CA MET A 1 5.18 16.20 18.36
C MET A 1 6.20 15.49 17.50
N THR A 2 6.34 14.18 17.65
CA THR A 2 7.22 13.37 16.80
C THR A 2 6.55 13.16 15.44
N LYS A 3 7.30 13.36 14.36
CA LYS A 3 6.84 13.08 12.99
C LYS A 3 7.45 11.76 12.52
N SER A 4 6.61 10.90 11.99
CA SER A 4 7.00 9.61 11.40
C SER A 4 6.78 9.63 9.89
N LYS A 5 7.64 8.94 9.16
CA LYS A 5 7.59 8.78 7.70
C LYS A 5 7.09 7.38 7.39
N LEU A 6 5.92 7.29 6.78
CA LEU A 6 5.34 6.02 6.35
C LEU A 6 5.52 5.90 4.83
N GLU A 7 6.43 5.07 4.37
CA GLU A 7 6.60 4.77 2.95
C GLU A 7 5.59 3.70 2.54
N TYR A 8 4.52 4.09 1.86
CA TYR A 8 3.49 3.17 1.38
C TYR A 8 4.00 2.52 0.10
N ILE A 9 4.08 1.20 0.07
CA ILE A 9 4.63 0.41 -1.02
C ILE A 9 3.53 -0.50 -1.58
N TRP A 10 3.40 -0.53 -2.91
CA TRP A 10 2.44 -1.38 -3.62
C TRP A 10 2.99 -1.85 -4.97
N LEU A 11 2.31 -2.83 -5.57
CA LEU A 11 2.59 -3.30 -6.93
C LEU A 11 1.62 -2.66 -7.94
N ASP A 12 2.15 -2.23 -9.07
CA ASP A 12 1.38 -1.62 -10.15
C ASP A 12 0.66 -2.64 -11.05
N GLY A 13 0.00 -2.18 -12.12
CA GLY A 13 -0.76 -3.01 -13.05
C GLY A 13 0.02 -3.49 -14.28
N TYR A 14 1.34 -3.27 -14.36
CA TYR A 14 2.10 -3.67 -15.56
C TYR A 14 2.14 -5.20 -15.74
N LYS A 15 2.17 -5.61 -17.01
CA LYS A 15 2.28 -7.00 -17.45
C LYS A 15 3.42 -7.14 -18.46
N PRO A 16 4.13 -8.28 -18.51
CA PRO A 16 3.90 -9.49 -17.70
C PRO A 16 4.36 -9.34 -16.23
N THR A 17 5.24 -8.39 -15.94
CA THR A 17 5.82 -8.17 -14.61
C THR A 17 5.33 -6.85 -14.03
N GLN A 18 4.83 -6.90 -12.78
CA GLN A 18 4.45 -5.71 -12.03
C GLN A 18 5.70 -5.00 -11.49
N ASN A 19 5.67 -3.68 -11.41
CA ASN A 19 6.73 -2.90 -10.77
C ASN A 19 6.29 -2.46 -9.37
N MET A 20 7.29 -2.26 -8.51
CA MET A 20 7.10 -1.65 -7.20
C MET A 20 6.94 -0.13 -7.33
N ARG A 21 5.95 0.41 -6.62
CA ARG A 21 5.69 1.84 -6.50
C ARG A 21 5.69 2.23 -5.03
N SER A 22 6.01 3.48 -4.74
CA SER A 22 5.97 3.98 -3.37
C SER A 22 5.72 5.48 -3.28
N LYS A 23 5.24 5.91 -2.10
CA LYS A 23 5.20 7.31 -1.70
C LYS A 23 5.13 7.47 -0.18
N THR A 24 5.66 8.59 0.32
CA THR A 24 5.74 8.85 1.76
C THR A 24 4.54 9.63 2.30
N LYS A 25 3.88 9.11 3.34
CA LYS A 25 2.95 9.86 4.21
C LYS A 25 3.71 10.36 5.45
N ILE A 26 3.45 11.60 5.86
CA ILE A 26 3.97 12.12 7.14
C ILE A 26 2.84 12.11 8.17
N VAL A 27 3.06 11.43 9.29
CA VAL A 27 2.06 11.28 10.37
C VAL A 27 2.65 11.76 11.69
N ASN A 28 1.84 12.43 12.52
CA ASN A 28 2.24 12.87 13.85
C ASN A 28 1.90 11.80 14.89
N ASN A 29 2.76 11.62 15.90
CA ASN A 29 2.53 10.74 17.06
C ASN A 29 2.14 9.30 16.68
N PHE A 30 2.74 8.76 15.61
CA PHE A 30 2.46 7.41 15.13
C PHE A 30 3.04 6.35 16.08
N SER A 31 2.26 5.33 16.43
CA SER A 31 2.63 4.30 17.40
C SER A 31 3.65 3.28 16.90
N GLY A 32 3.81 3.16 15.58
CA GLY A 32 4.57 2.07 14.95
C GLY A 32 3.75 0.82 14.64
N LYS A 33 2.44 0.81 14.92
CA LYS A 33 1.57 -0.33 14.69
C LYS A 33 0.80 -0.26 13.37
N LEU A 34 0.47 -1.44 12.83
CA LEU A 34 -0.25 -1.56 11.57
C LEU A 34 -1.67 -0.97 11.67
N GLU A 35 -2.38 -1.19 12.79
CA GLU A 35 -3.75 -0.69 12.97
C GLU A 35 -3.85 0.85 12.93
N ASP A 36 -2.74 1.55 13.18
CA ASP A 36 -2.69 3.01 13.15
C ASP A 36 -2.31 3.57 11.76
N CYS A 37 -2.03 2.70 10.78
CA CYS A 37 -1.76 3.10 9.40
C CYS A 37 -3.07 3.48 8.70
N PRO A 38 -3.26 4.75 8.31
CA PRO A 38 -4.48 5.15 7.62
C PRO A 38 -4.53 4.60 6.18
N MET A 39 -5.71 4.15 5.75
CA MET A 39 -6.01 3.96 4.33
C MET A 39 -5.52 5.17 3.51
N TRP A 40 -5.06 4.90 2.30
CA TRP A 40 -4.69 5.97 1.38
C TRP A 40 -5.24 5.71 -0.01
N SER A 41 -4.98 6.63 -0.93
CA SER A 41 -5.36 6.53 -2.32
C SER A 41 -4.21 7.00 -3.19
N PHE A 42 -4.19 6.59 -4.45
CA PHE A 42 -3.26 7.06 -5.47
C PHE A 42 -3.96 7.10 -6.83
N ASP A 43 -3.37 7.84 -7.77
CA ASP A 43 -3.82 7.88 -9.15
C ASP A 43 -3.36 6.63 -9.90
N GLY A 44 -4.31 5.72 -10.15
CA GLY A 44 -4.15 4.48 -10.88
C GLY A 44 -3.85 4.65 -12.37
N SER A 45 -4.09 5.83 -12.95
CA SER A 45 -3.88 6.06 -14.39
C SER A 45 -2.40 6.02 -14.77
N SER A 46 -1.52 6.43 -13.86
CA SER A 46 -0.06 6.41 -14.04
C SER A 46 0.61 5.06 -13.74
N THR A 47 -0.19 4.04 -13.43
CA THR A 47 0.28 2.72 -12.95
C THR A 47 -0.39 1.54 -13.64
N LEU A 48 -1.19 1.78 -14.69
CA LEU A 48 -2.01 0.77 -15.38
C LEU A 48 -3.04 0.09 -14.45
N GLN A 49 -3.57 0.85 -13.49
CA GLN A 49 -4.57 0.36 -12.52
C GLN A 49 -5.92 1.09 -12.66
N ALA A 50 -5.99 2.17 -13.44
CA ALA A 50 -7.27 2.79 -13.74
C ALA A 50 -7.21 3.61 -15.04
N SER A 51 -8.38 3.99 -15.56
CA SER A 51 -8.49 4.96 -16.66
C SER A 51 -8.66 6.38 -16.10
N GLY A 52 -8.22 7.40 -16.84
CA GLY A 52 -8.14 8.79 -16.35
C GLY A 52 -9.47 9.45 -15.91
N GLY A 53 -10.63 8.88 -16.25
CA GLY A 53 -11.95 9.42 -15.86
C GLY A 53 -12.44 8.99 -14.47
N SER A 54 -11.87 7.92 -13.91
CA SER A 54 -12.16 7.41 -12.57
C SER A 54 -10.91 6.68 -12.07
N SER A 55 -9.89 7.45 -11.71
CA SER A 55 -8.53 6.91 -11.56
C SER A 55 -8.10 6.55 -10.14
N ASP A 56 -8.93 6.83 -9.13
CA ASP A 56 -8.56 6.56 -7.74
C ASP A 56 -8.52 5.06 -7.44
N CYS A 57 -7.37 4.60 -6.97
CA CYS A 57 -7.19 3.30 -6.34
C CYS A 57 -6.85 3.50 -4.86
N LEU A 58 -7.28 2.58 -4.00
CA LEU A 58 -7.00 2.63 -2.56
C LEU A 58 -5.79 1.78 -2.21
N LEU A 59 -5.04 2.21 -1.20
CA LEU A 59 -3.94 1.49 -0.56
C LEU A 59 -4.39 1.06 0.82
N LYS A 60 -4.54 -0.26 1.02
CA LYS A 60 -4.84 -0.86 2.32
C LYS A 60 -3.56 -1.42 2.96
N PRO A 61 -3.12 -0.88 4.10
CA PRO A 61 -2.00 -1.44 4.85
C PRO A 61 -2.24 -2.91 5.22
N VAL A 62 -1.26 -3.77 4.95
CA VAL A 62 -1.31 -5.21 5.27
C VAL A 62 -0.10 -5.68 6.10
N ALA A 63 1.03 -4.98 6.02
CA ALA A 63 2.18 -5.22 6.89
C ALA A 63 2.99 -3.93 7.10
N ILE A 64 3.76 -3.88 8.18
CA ILE A 64 4.61 -2.75 8.52
C ILE A 64 5.96 -3.22 9.04
N TYR A 65 7.03 -2.52 8.64
CA TYR A 65 8.40 -2.78 9.07
C TYR A 65 9.12 -1.47 9.38
N PRO A 66 10.05 -1.42 10.36
CA PRO A 66 10.94 -0.28 10.51
C PRO A 66 11.77 -0.05 9.24
N ASP A 67 11.88 1.20 8.78
CA ASP A 67 12.72 1.55 7.64
C ASP A 67 14.19 1.65 8.10
N PRO A 68 15.10 0.78 7.61
CA PRO A 68 16.50 0.75 8.06
C PRO A 68 17.28 2.01 7.62
N SER A 69 16.76 2.78 6.68
CA SER A 69 17.43 3.93 6.08
C SER A 69 16.97 5.28 6.66
N ARG A 70 15.86 5.31 7.42
CA ARG A 70 15.23 6.57 7.86
C ARG A 70 14.91 6.58 9.35
N ILE A 71 15.31 7.67 10.01
CA ILE A 71 14.90 7.96 11.40
C ILE A 71 13.38 8.18 11.44
N ASN A 72 12.71 7.49 12.39
CA ASN A 72 11.25 7.43 12.52
C ASN A 72 10.56 7.04 11.20
N GLY A 73 11.21 6.17 10.42
CA GLY A 73 10.71 5.66 9.15
C GLY A 73 10.09 4.28 9.30
N TYR A 74 9.05 4.02 8.53
CA TYR A 74 8.38 2.73 8.43
C TYR A 74 8.08 2.43 6.96
N LEU A 75 8.31 1.20 6.55
CA LEU A 75 7.85 0.64 5.28
C LEU A 75 6.47 0.03 5.52
N VAL A 76 5.46 0.51 4.81
CA VAL A 76 4.08 0.05 4.89
C VAL A 76 3.76 -0.71 3.62
N MET A 77 3.69 -2.03 3.71
CA MET A 77 3.24 -2.87 2.60
C MET A 77 1.74 -2.75 2.48
N THR A 78 1.25 -2.56 1.25
CA THR A 78 -0.17 -2.34 0.99
C THR A 78 -0.69 -3.24 -0.11
N GLU A 79 -1.96 -3.60 0.00
CA GLU A 79 -2.73 -4.15 -1.12
C GLU A 79 -3.53 -3.05 -1.82
N VAL A 80 -3.83 -3.26 -3.10
CA VAL A 80 -4.55 -2.29 -3.93
C VAL A 80 -6.02 -2.68 -4.03
N LEU A 81 -6.90 -1.73 -3.74
CA LEU A 81 -8.34 -1.89 -3.89
C LEU A 81 -8.89 -0.90 -4.92
N ASN A 82 -10.02 -1.25 -5.52
CA ASN A 82 -10.84 -0.30 -6.27
C ASN A 82 -11.38 0.80 -5.34
N ALA A 83 -11.90 1.89 -5.92
CA ALA A 83 -12.49 2.99 -5.16
C ALA A 83 -13.67 2.57 -4.25
N ASP A 84 -14.36 1.48 -4.59
CA ASP A 84 -15.47 0.91 -3.80
C ASP A 84 -15.00 -0.03 -2.67
N GLY A 85 -13.69 -0.24 -2.53
CA GLY A 85 -13.10 -1.12 -1.53
C GLY A 85 -13.01 -2.60 -1.94
N SER A 86 -13.47 -2.97 -3.13
CA SER A 86 -13.26 -4.33 -3.66
C SER A 86 -11.81 -4.54 -4.09
N ASN A 87 -11.36 -5.80 -4.12
CA ASN A 87 -9.98 -6.12 -4.55
C ASN A 87 -9.74 -5.66 -6.00
N HIS A 88 -8.68 -4.89 -6.21
CA HIS A 88 -8.30 -4.49 -7.56
C HIS A 88 -7.79 -5.71 -8.35
N PRO A 89 -8.03 -5.85 -9.67
CA PRO A 89 -7.55 -7.00 -10.45
C PRO A 89 -6.03 -7.25 -10.44
N SER A 90 -5.23 -6.23 -10.08
CA SER A 90 -3.78 -6.38 -9.90
C SER A 90 -3.36 -6.89 -8.52
N ASN A 91 -4.31 -7.05 -7.58
CA ASN A 91 -4.07 -7.50 -6.21
C ASN A 91 -3.99 -9.02 -6.16
N ALA A 92 -2.80 -9.57 -6.43
CA ALA A 92 -2.55 -11.00 -6.30
C ALA A 92 -2.53 -11.49 -4.84
N ARG A 93 -2.31 -10.60 -3.86
CA ARG A 93 -2.35 -10.98 -2.43
C ARG A 93 -3.73 -11.52 -2.06
N ALA A 94 -4.79 -10.90 -2.57
CA ALA A 94 -6.17 -11.31 -2.30
C ALA A 94 -6.57 -12.68 -2.88
N THR A 95 -5.71 -13.32 -3.68
CA THR A 95 -5.95 -14.67 -4.23
C THR A 95 -5.17 -15.76 -3.49
N ILE A 96 -4.42 -15.39 -2.44
CA ILE A 96 -3.71 -16.32 -1.58
C ILE A 96 -4.62 -16.56 -0.37
N ASP A 97 -4.92 -17.82 -0.09
CA ASP A 97 -5.71 -18.17 1.09
C ASP A 97 -4.82 -17.98 2.33
N ASP A 98 -5.25 -17.12 3.27
CA ASP A 98 -4.53 -16.87 4.54
C ASP A 98 -4.60 -18.09 5.50
N ASP A 99 -5.25 -19.20 5.10
CA ASP A 99 -5.45 -20.42 5.91
C ASP A 99 -4.30 -21.44 5.79
N ASP A 100 -3.28 -21.18 4.96
CA ASP A 100 -2.04 -21.93 5.04
C ASP A 100 -1.17 -21.36 6.17
N ASP A 101 -1.44 -21.82 7.41
CA ASP A 101 -0.50 -21.76 8.55
C ASP A 101 0.82 -22.54 8.25
N ASP A 102 1.36 -22.42 7.04
CA ASP A 102 2.58 -23.06 6.54
C ASP A 102 3.86 -22.29 6.97
N PHE A 103 3.76 -21.45 8.02
CA PHE A 103 4.89 -20.73 8.64
C PHE A 103 4.96 -20.90 10.16
#